data_AF-A0A0B4EKE2-F1
#
_entry.id   AF-A0A0B4EKE2-F1
#
_cell.length_a   1.000
_cell.length_b   1.000
_cell.length_c   1.000
_cell.angle_alpha   90.00
_cell.angle_beta   90.00
_cell.angle_gamma   90.00
#
_symmetry.space_group_name_H-M   'P 1'
#
loop_
_entity.id
_entity.type
_entity.pdbx_description
1 polymer ?
#
loop_
_entity_poly.entity_id
_entity_poly.type
_entity_poly.pdbx_seq_one_letter_code
_entity_poly.pdbx_strand_id
1 'polypeptide(L)'
;RFLAPQALEPSAGEAHMESSPIGVVFGVEPWNFPFYQLARVAGPHLMAGNVLVIKHAGCVPQCAIAFEQVLLEAGAPAGLYTNLLISHEQSRQVVDDPRVRGVALTGSVAAGRSLAS
;
A
#
# COMPACT_ATOMS: atom_id res chain seq x y z
N ARG A 1 -18.64 -7.60 10.35
CA ARG A 1 -17.35 -7.07 10.88
C ARG A 1 -16.34 -7.19 9.76
N PHE A 2 -15.55 -6.15 9.46
CA PHE A 2 -14.50 -6.26 8.44
C PHE A 2 -13.40 -7.22 8.91
N LEU A 3 -12.86 -8.03 7.99
CA LEU A 3 -11.75 -8.97 8.18
C LEU A 3 -11.90 -10.06 9.26
N ALA A 4 -13.00 -10.05 10.02
CA ALA A 4 -13.28 -11.10 11.00
C ALA A 4 -13.43 -12.47 10.30
N PRO A 5 -12.94 -13.56 10.92
CA PRO A 5 -13.11 -14.91 10.40
C PRO A 5 -14.57 -15.20 10.04
N GLN A 6 -14.78 -15.83 8.89
CA GLN A 6 -16.10 -16.24 8.41
C GLN A 6 -16.23 -17.74 8.52
N ALA A 7 -17.19 -18.23 9.32
CA ALA A 7 -17.50 -19.66 9.36
C ALA A 7 -17.99 -20.13 7.98
N LEU A 8 -17.59 -21.33 7.59
CA LEU A 8 -18.02 -22.00 6.37
C LEU A 8 -18.81 -23.26 6.74
N GLU A 9 -19.66 -23.71 5.82
CA GLU A 9 -20.52 -24.90 5.99
C GLU A 9 -20.04 -26.05 5.09
N PRO A 10 -18.97 -26.77 5.48
CA PRO A 10 -18.49 -27.91 4.70
C PRO A 10 -19.41 -29.13 4.88
N SER A 11 -19.35 -30.08 3.95
CA SER A 11 -20.09 -31.34 4.07
C SER A 11 -19.62 -32.25 5.22
N ALA A 12 -18.43 -31.99 5.77
CA ALA A 12 -17.91 -32.65 6.96
C ALA A 12 -16.89 -31.74 7.68
N GLY A 13 -16.90 -31.76 9.02
CA GLY A 13 -15.95 -31.03 9.87
C GLY A 13 -16.31 -29.55 10.09
N GLU A 14 -15.33 -28.78 10.56
CA GLU A 14 -15.42 -27.32 10.75
C GLU A 14 -14.48 -26.62 9.77
N ALA A 15 -14.93 -25.51 9.18
CA ALA A 15 -14.11 -24.69 8.31
C ALA A 15 -14.41 -23.20 8.53
N HIS A 16 -13.41 -22.36 8.31
CA HIS A 16 -13.57 -20.92 8.28
C HIS A 16 -12.64 -20.30 7.24
N MET A 17 -12.97 -19.09 6.80
CA MET A 17 -12.13 -18.24 5.98
C MET A 17 -11.55 -17.11 6.82
N GLU A 18 -10.23 -16.95 6.78
CA GLU A 18 -9.49 -15.86 7.43
C GLU A 18 -8.98 -14.87 6.39
N SER A 19 -8.94 -13.59 6.75
CA SER A 19 -8.33 -12.53 5.93
C SER A 19 -7.01 -12.09 6.57
N SER A 20 -5.90 -12.66 6.09
CA SER A 20 -4.56 -12.38 6.61
C SER A 20 -3.81 -11.37 5.73
N PRO A 21 -2.88 -10.56 6.29
CA PRO A 21 -2.05 -9.66 5.50
C PRO A 21 -1.16 -10.42 4.53
N ILE A 22 -0.85 -9.77 3.40
CA ILE A 22 0.02 -10.32 2.36
C ILE A 22 1.48 -9.87 2.52
N GLY A 23 1.75 -8.78 3.25
CA GLY A 23 3.11 -8.30 3.53
C GLY A 23 3.31 -6.84 3.12
N VAL A 24 4.43 -6.56 2.42
CA VAL A 24 4.75 -5.21 1.93
C VAL A 24 4.00 -4.93 0.64
N VAL A 25 3.31 -3.79 0.56
CA VAL A 25 2.67 -3.32 -0.68
C VAL A 25 3.34 -2.02 -1.13
N PHE A 26 3.74 -1.97 -2.40
CA PHE A 26 4.30 -0.78 -3.03
C PHE A 26 3.19 0.04 -3.69
N GLY A 27 3.07 1.32 -3.30
CA GLY A 27 2.09 2.23 -3.88
C GLY A 27 2.73 3.30 -4.78
N VAL A 28 2.07 3.65 -5.87
CA VAL A 28 2.45 4.76 -6.76
C VAL A 28 1.25 5.68 -6.96
N GLU A 29 1.31 6.87 -6.36
CA GLU A 29 0.14 7.76 -6.27
C GLU A 29 0.32 9.11 -7.00
N PRO A 30 -0.77 9.70 -7.56
CA PRO A 30 -0.73 10.87 -8.41
C PRO A 30 -0.98 12.16 -7.64
N TRP A 31 -0.61 13.30 -8.23
CA TRP A 31 -0.64 14.62 -7.59
C TRP A 31 -2.04 15.23 -7.41
N ASN A 32 -3.06 14.75 -8.13
CA ASN A 32 -4.34 15.45 -8.22
C ASN A 32 -5.18 15.41 -6.93
N PHE A 33 -4.95 14.42 -6.07
CA PHE A 33 -5.59 14.30 -4.75
C PHE A 33 -4.56 13.80 -3.72
N PRO A 34 -3.56 14.63 -3.36
CA PRO A 34 -2.30 14.16 -2.79
C PRO A 34 -2.42 13.54 -1.39
N PHE A 35 -3.50 13.83 -0.65
CA PHE A 35 -3.77 13.16 0.63
C PHE A 35 -4.76 12.00 0.47
N TYR A 36 -5.81 12.17 -0.34
CA TYR A 36 -6.84 11.15 -0.49
C TYR A 36 -6.33 9.89 -1.19
N GLN A 37 -5.45 10.01 -2.19
CA GLN A 37 -4.87 8.84 -2.86
C GLN A 37 -4.03 8.01 -1.89
N LEU A 38 -3.22 8.67 -1.06
CA LEU A 38 -2.47 8.03 0.02
C LEU A 38 -3.40 7.36 1.02
N ALA A 39 -4.42 8.07 1.52
CA ALA A 39 -5.38 7.54 2.48
C ALA A 39 -6.18 6.35 1.94
N ARG A 40 -6.54 6.37 0.64
CA ARG A 40 -7.29 5.31 -0.03
C ARG A 40 -6.51 3.99 -0.08
N VAL A 41 -5.19 4.05 -0.19
CA VAL A 41 -4.31 2.87 -0.11
C VAL A 41 -3.98 2.54 1.35
N ALA A 42 -3.57 3.55 2.13
CA ALA A 42 -3.14 3.40 3.51
C ALA A 42 -4.21 2.81 4.42
N GLY A 43 -5.41 3.38 4.42
CA GLY A 43 -6.51 2.96 5.30
C GLY A 43 -6.76 1.45 5.28
N PRO A 44 -7.19 0.86 4.15
CA PRO A 44 -7.51 -0.56 4.09
C PRO A 44 -6.28 -1.46 4.27
N HIS A 45 -5.12 -1.12 3.71
CA HIS A 45 -3.94 -1.99 3.80
C HIS A 45 -3.37 -2.05 5.21
N LEU A 46 -3.26 -0.91 5.91
CA LEU A 46 -2.75 -0.86 7.27
C LEU A 46 -3.74 -1.54 8.24
N MET A 47 -5.05 -1.33 8.07
CA MET A 47 -6.07 -2.03 8.87
C MET A 47 -6.09 -3.54 8.63
N ALA A 48 -5.68 -3.99 7.44
CA ALA A 48 -5.50 -5.41 7.14
C ALA A 48 -4.17 -5.99 7.64
N GLY A 49 -3.29 -5.19 8.24
CA GLY A 49 -2.00 -5.63 8.78
C GLY A 49 -0.86 -5.66 7.75
N ASN A 50 -1.04 -5.06 6.57
CA ASN A 50 0.06 -4.87 5.62
C ASN A 50 0.92 -3.67 6.02
N VAL A 51 2.12 -3.59 5.47
CA VAL A 51 2.97 -2.40 5.55
C VAL A 51 3.13 -1.78 4.16
N LEU A 52 3.36 -0.47 4.11
CA LEU A 52 3.37 0.29 2.87
C LEU A 52 4.71 0.96 2.61
N VAL A 53 5.15 0.87 1.36
CA VAL A 53 6.19 1.73 0.81
C VAL A 53 5.55 2.50 -0.34
N ILE A 54 5.61 3.83 -0.31
CA ILE A 54 4.86 4.67 -1.25
C ILE A 54 5.79 5.61 -2.01
N LYS A 55 5.72 5.59 -3.33
CA LYS A 55 6.25 6.65 -4.18
C LYS A 55 5.12 7.59 -4.59
N HIS A 56 5.23 8.86 -4.19
CA HIS A 56 4.28 9.87 -4.65
C HIS A 56 4.78 10.61 -5.91
N ALA A 57 3.92 11.42 -6.52
CA ALA A 57 4.28 12.25 -7.65
C ALA A 57 5.32 13.30 -7.24
N GLY A 58 6.37 13.45 -8.05
CA GLY A 58 7.53 14.30 -7.72
C GLY A 58 7.24 15.80 -7.59
N CYS A 59 6.06 16.27 -8.00
CA CYS A 59 5.62 17.66 -7.84
C CYS A 59 4.87 17.93 -6.50
N VAL A 60 4.58 16.89 -5.71
CA VAL A 60 3.94 17.01 -4.39
C VAL A 60 4.74 16.31 -3.26
N PRO A 61 6.09 16.39 -3.23
CA PRO A 61 6.91 15.62 -2.29
C PRO A 61 6.62 15.99 -0.83
N GLN A 62 6.30 17.27 -0.56
CA GLN A 62 5.97 17.74 0.78
C GLN A 62 4.67 17.14 1.32
N CYS A 63 3.69 16.86 0.46
CA CYS A 63 2.47 16.17 0.88
C CYS A 63 2.77 14.74 1.32
N ALA A 64 3.64 14.03 0.58
CA ALA A 64 4.03 12.68 0.91
C ALA A 64 4.79 12.59 2.24
N ILE A 65 5.76 13.50 2.44
CA ILE A 65 6.52 13.62 3.70
C ILE A 65 5.58 13.94 4.86
N ALA A 66 4.66 14.90 4.68
CA ALA A 66 3.70 15.27 5.72
C ALA A 66 2.76 14.11 6.09
N PHE A 67 2.36 13.27 5.11
CA PHE A 67 1.50 12.13 5.37
C PHE A 67 2.18 11.05 6.23
N GLU A 68 3.43 10.73 5.91
CA GLU A 68 4.26 9.82 6.73
C GLU A 68 4.44 10.39 8.15
N GLN A 69 4.77 11.68 8.25
CA GLN A 69 4.98 12.35 9.53
C GLN A 69 3.72 12.30 10.43
N VAL A 70 2.53 12.55 9.88
CA VAL A 70 1.28 12.47 10.64
C VAL A 70 1.02 11.05 11.17
N LEU A 71 1.37 10.00 10.42
CA LEU A 71 1.24 8.63 10.91
C LEU A 71 2.18 8.35 12.08
N LEU A 72 3.44 8.81 11.98
CA LEU A 72 4.42 8.69 13.07
C LEU A 72 3.96 9.46 14.32
N GLU A 73 3.47 10.68 14.17
CA GLU A 73 2.92 11.50 15.25
C GLU A 73 1.68 10.86 15.90
N ALA A 74 0.88 10.13 15.12
CA ALA A 74 -0.24 9.33 15.62
C ALA A 74 0.19 8.04 16.34
N GLY A 75 1.48 7.73 16.40
CA GLY A 75 2.03 6.56 17.09
C GLY A 75 2.18 5.32 16.21
N ALA A 76 2.13 5.45 14.89
CA ALA A 76 2.46 4.35 13.99
C ALA A 76 3.90 3.86 14.22
N PRO A 77 4.15 2.54 14.25
CA PRO A 77 5.51 2.02 14.28
C PRO A 77 6.32 2.48 13.06
N ALA A 78 7.61 2.74 13.27
CA ALA A 78 8.52 3.04 12.17
C ALA A 78 8.48 1.90 11.13
N GLY A 79 8.33 2.27 9.86
CA GLY A 79 8.23 1.32 8.75
C GLY A 79 6.83 0.75 8.49
N LEU A 80 5.80 1.10 9.28
CA LEU A 80 4.40 0.75 8.95
C LEU A 80 3.99 1.38 7.61
N TYR A 81 4.40 2.64 7.41
CA TYR A 81 4.27 3.40 6.17
C TYR A 81 5.60 4.13 5.95
N THR A 82 6.18 3.98 4.75
CA THR A 82 7.43 4.64 4.38
C THR A 82 7.25 5.42 3.07
N ASN A 83 7.55 6.72 3.07
CA ASN A 83 7.59 7.52 1.84
C ASN A 83 8.93 7.34 1.11
N LEU A 84 8.88 7.05 -0.19
CA LEU A 84 10.03 6.81 -1.05
C LEU A 84 10.21 7.96 -2.06
N LEU A 85 11.26 8.75 -1.87
CA LEU A 85 11.70 9.76 -2.82
C LEU A 85 12.62 9.13 -3.89
N ILE A 86 12.00 8.39 -4.82
CA ILE A 86 12.72 7.57 -5.80
C ILE A 86 12.35 7.92 -7.25
N SER A 87 13.27 7.62 -8.18
CA SER A 87 13.05 7.78 -9.62
C SER A 87 12.05 6.74 -10.16
N HIS A 88 11.60 6.89 -11.41
CA HIS A 88 10.79 5.86 -12.07
C HIS A 88 11.58 4.56 -12.32
N GLU A 89 12.89 4.67 -12.51
CA GLU A 89 13.76 3.52 -12.72
C GLU A 89 13.94 2.71 -11.45
N GLN A 90 14.17 3.39 -10.32
CA GLN A 90 14.25 2.75 -9.00
C GLN A 90 12.93 2.08 -8.61
N SER A 91 11.78 2.56 -9.10
CA SER A 91 10.48 1.89 -8.86
C SER A 91 10.44 0.46 -9.38
N ARG A 92 11.12 0.15 -10.49
CA ARG A 92 11.19 -1.23 -10.99
C ARG A 92 11.92 -2.16 -10.03
N GLN A 93 13.03 -1.69 -9.46
CA GLN A 93 13.77 -2.44 -8.45
C GLN A 93 12.95 -2.71 -7.19
N VAL A 94 12.05 -1.79 -6.81
CA VAL A 94 11.12 -2.01 -5.69
C VAL A 94 10.08 -3.06 -6.04
N VAL A 95 9.51 -3.03 -7.26
CA VAL A 95 8.56 -4.04 -7.73
C VAL A 95 9.18 -5.44 -7.78
N ASP A 96 10.43 -5.53 -8.22
CA ASP A 96 11.16 -6.80 -8.36
C ASP A 96 11.66 -7.37 -7.01
N ASP A 97 11.55 -6.62 -5.91
CA ASP A 97 11.99 -7.09 -4.60
C ASP A 97 11.05 -8.20 -4.07
N PRO A 98 11.56 -9.38 -3.70
CA PRO A 98 10.71 -10.51 -3.29
C PRO A 98 9.91 -10.25 -2.00
N ARG A 99 10.23 -9.20 -1.25
CA ARG A 99 9.48 -8.78 -0.06
C ARG A 99 8.23 -7.99 -0.43
N VAL A 100 8.16 -7.38 -1.62
CA VAL A 100 6.98 -6.68 -2.12
C VAL A 100 5.99 -7.71 -2.66
N ARG A 101 4.80 -7.76 -2.07
CA ARG A 101 3.78 -8.78 -2.33
C ARG A 101 2.57 -8.24 -3.08
N GLY A 102 2.51 -6.94 -3.30
CA GLY A 102 1.49 -6.29 -4.11
C GLY A 102 1.90 -4.90 -4.57
N VAL A 103 1.30 -4.45 -5.66
CA VAL A 103 1.47 -3.10 -6.20
C VAL A 103 0.11 -2.44 -6.33
N ALA A 104 -0.02 -1.22 -5.79
CA ALA A 104 -1.16 -0.34 -5.99
C ALA A 104 -0.71 0.87 -6.83
N LEU A 105 -1.43 1.18 -7.90
CA LEU A 105 -1.13 2.34 -8.73
C LEU A 105 -2.40 3.13 -9.01
N THR A 106 -2.32 4.43 -8.76
CA THR A 106 -3.23 5.40 -9.38
C THR A 106 -2.41 6.37 -10.21
N GLY A 107 -2.72 6.52 -11.49
CA GLY A 107 -1.91 7.36 -12.36
C GLY A 107 -2.30 7.28 -13.82
N SER A 108 -1.36 7.64 -14.69
CA SER A 108 -1.56 7.59 -16.14
C SER A 108 -1.50 6.15 -16.66
N VAL A 109 -2.08 5.94 -17.85
CA VAL A 109 -1.98 4.67 -18.58
C VAL A 109 -0.52 4.27 -18.82
N ALA A 110 0.35 5.24 -19.12
CA ALA A 110 1.77 4.98 -19.33
C ALA A 110 2.46 4.47 -18.06
N ALA A 111 2.16 5.05 -16.90
CA ALA A 111 2.68 4.59 -15.61
C ALA A 111 2.18 3.18 -15.28
N GLY A 112 0.88 2.92 -15.49
CA GLY A 112 0.31 1.59 -15.31
C GLY A 112 0.98 0.52 -16.19
N ARG A 113 1.16 0.83 -17.48
CA ARG A 113 1.84 -0.09 -18.42
C ARG A 113 3.28 -0.38 -18.02
N SER A 114 4.01 0.59 -17.48
CA SER A 114 5.41 0.42 -17.10
C SER A 114 5.61 -0.44 -15.83
N LEU A 115 4.61 -0.55 -14.96
CA LEU A 115 4.71 -1.33 -13.72
C LEU A 115 3.98 -2.68 -13.78
N ALA A 116 3.00 -2.82 -14.66
CA ALA A 116 2.21 -4.04 -14.80
C ALA A 116 2.72 -5.01 -15.88
N SER A 117 3.81 -4.67 -16.56
CA SER A 117 4.48 -5.49 -17.58
C SER A 117 5.69 -6.20 -16.99
#